data_AF-A0A6B3AIS5-F1
#
_entry.id   AF-A0A6B3AIS5-F1
#
_cell.length_a   1.000
_cell.length_b   1.000
_cell.length_c   1.000
_cell.angle_alpha   90.00
_cell.angle_beta   90.00
_cell.angle_gamma   90.00
#
_symmetry.space_group_name_H-M   'P 1'
#
loop_
_entity.id
_entity.type
_entity.pdbx_description
1 polymer ?
#
loop_
_entity_poly.entity_id
_entity_poly.type
_entity_poly.pdbx_seq_one_letter_code
_entity_poly.pdbx_strand_id
1 'polypeptide(L)' 'MIANWSAVEGDLSRDHHVTADQLASMSTRRFLALISTLTEQARFPRLWRATPRQVDSPEEIARITGIPAQ' A
#
# COMPACT_ATOMS: atom_id res chain seq x y z
N MET A 1 4.10 18.33 0.50
CA MET A 1 3.29 17.52 -0.42
C MET A 1 3.64 16.06 -0.15
N ILE A 2 2.68 15.22 0.25
CA ILE A 2 2.97 13.80 0.51
C ILE A 2 3.21 13.13 -0.85
N ALA A 3 4.45 12.71 -1.12
CA ALA A 3 4.88 12.21 -2.43
C ALA A 3 4.12 10.95 -2.92
N ASN A 4 3.38 10.28 -2.03
CA ASN A 4 2.64 9.05 -2.31
C ASN A 4 1.19 9.12 -1.78
N TRP A 5 0.51 10.26 -1.92
CA TRP A 5 -0.85 10.46 -1.40
C TRP A 5 -1.83 9.35 -1.83
N SER A 6 -1.79 8.94 -3.09
CA SER A 6 -2.63 7.85 -3.62
C SER A 6 -2.38 6.49 -2.94
N ALA A 7 -1.17 6.23 -2.46
CA ALA A 7 -0.87 5.01 -1.72
C ALA A 7 -1.48 5.07 -0.31
N VAL A 8 -1.40 6.22 0.35
CA VAL A 8 -2.02 6.44 1.67
C VAL A 8 -3.54 6.29 1.58
N GLU A 9 -4.18 6.84 0.55
CA GLU A 9 -5.61 6.65 0.30
C GLU A 9 -5.97 5.17 0.08
N GLY A 10 -5.18 4.46 -0.73
CA GLY A 10 -5.40 3.04 -0.99
C GLY A 10 -5.27 2.17 0.27
N ASP A 11 -4.29 2.44 1.13
CA ASP A 11 -4.07 1.70 2.36
C ASP A 11 -5.17 1.99 3.40
N LEU A 12 -5.59 3.26 3.54
CA LEU A 12 -6.72 3.62 4.41
C LEU A 12 -8.04 3.02 3.92
N SER A 13 -8.26 2.94 2.61
CA SER A 13 -9.44 2.27 2.04
C SER A 13 -9.41 0.77 2.28
N ARG A 14 -8.25 0.12 2.18
CA ARG A 14 -8.11 -1.33 2.34
C ARG A 14 -8.23 -1.76 3.80
N ASP A 15 -7.50 -1.09 4.69
CA ASP A 15 -7.29 -1.53 6.07
C ASP A 15 -8.32 -0.93 7.04
N HIS A 16 -8.91 0.21 6.68
CA HIS A 16 -9.85 0.94 7.53
C HIS A 16 -11.17 1.28 6.85
N HIS A 17 -11.39 0.83 5.60
CA HIS A 17 -12.61 1.08 4.82
C HIS A 17 -13.00 2.56 4.71
N VAL A 18 -12.00 3.44 4.71
CA VAL A 18 -12.20 4.89 4.57
C VAL A 18 -12.35 5.24 3.10
N THR A 19 -13.46 5.88 2.75
CA THR A 19 -13.69 6.44 1.41
C THR A 19 -13.00 7.79 1.23
N ALA A 20 -12.83 8.23 -0.02
CA ALA A 20 -12.23 9.53 -0.33
C ALA A 20 -12.98 10.71 0.33
N ASP A 21 -14.32 10.69 0.31
CA ASP A 21 -15.15 11.74 0.92
C ASP A 21 -15.03 11.76 2.45
N GLN A 22 -14.94 10.59 3.07
CA GLN A 22 -14.69 10.48 4.51
C GLN A 22 -13.29 10.95 4.87
N LEU A 23 -12.29 10.70 4.02
CA LEU A 23 -10.92 11.17 4.23
C LEU A 23 -10.82 12.70 4.09
N ALA A 24 -11.48 13.26 3.07
CA ALA A 24 -11.50 14.70 2.83
C ALA A 24 -12.16 15.49 3.97
N SER A 25 -13.15 14.90 4.64
CA SER A 25 -13.86 15.50 5.78
C SER A 25 -13.26 15.10 7.15
N MET A 26 -12.19 14.30 7.17
CA MET A 26 -11.62 13.75 8.39
C MET A 26 -10.82 14.80 9.18
N SER A 27 -10.97 14.78 10.50
CA SER A 27 -10.11 15.59 11.37
C SER A 27 -8.65 15.09 11.34
N THR A 28 -7.71 16.03 11.43
CA THR A 28 -6.26 15.72 11.44
C THR A 28 -5.89 14.72 12.54
N ARG A 29 -6.49 14.82 13.73
CA ARG A 29 -6.25 13.88 14.84
C ARG A 29 -6.67 12.47 14.48
N ARG A 30 -7.85 12.30 13.87
CA ARG A 30 -8.35 10.98 13.46
C ARG A 30 -7.53 10.41 12.31
N PHE A 31 -7.15 11.25 11.35
CA PHE A 31 -6.23 10.88 10.28
C PHE A 31 -4.93 10.31 10.84
N LEU A 32 -4.23 11.07 11.71
CA LEU A 32 -2.97 10.64 12.33
C LEU A 32 -3.10 9.33 13.11
N ALA A 33 -4.21 9.10 13.80
CA ALA A 33 -4.46 7.86 14.50
C ALA A 33 -4.53 6.66 13.54
N LEU A 34 -5.23 6.79 12.40
CA LEU A 34 -5.36 5.70 11.41
C LEU A 34 -4.03 5.41 10.70
N ILE A 35 -3.26 6.42 10.31
CA ILE A 35 -1.94 6.18 9.69
C ILE A 35 -0.97 5.51 10.67
N SER A 36 -1.13 5.75 11.99
CA SER A 36 -0.29 5.10 13.00
C SER A 36 -0.57 3.61 13.14
N THR A 37 -1.78 3.16 12.78
CA THR A 37 -2.20 1.76 12.82
C THR A 37 -1.95 0.99 11.52
N LEU A 38 -1.59 1.68 10.44
CA LEU A 38 -1.19 1.02 9.20
C LEU A 38 0.02 0.11 9.44
N THR A 39 0.04 -1.02 8.74
CA THR A 39 1.14 -1.99 8.82
C THR A 39 2.50 -1.34 8.50
N GLU A 40 3.60 -1.88 9.03
CA GLU A 40 4.95 -1.37 8.68
C GLU A 40 5.19 -1.36 7.16
N GLN A 41 4.58 -2.30 6.43
CA GLN A 41 4.68 -2.39 4.97
C GLN A 41 4.03 -1.20 4.26
N ALA A 42 2.89 -0.72 4.75
CA ALA A 42 2.22 0.50 4.27
C ALA A 42 2.99 1.77 4.68
N ARG A 43 3.58 1.80 5.89
CA ARG A 43 4.37 2.94 6.39
C ARG A 43 5.76 3.05 5.74
N PHE A 44 6.34 1.93 5.32
CA PHE A 44 7.67 1.85 4.71
C PHE A 44 7.62 1.13 3.35
N PRO A 45 7.10 1.77 2.28
CA PRO A 45 7.00 1.17 0.96
C PRO A 45 8.36 0.71 0.36
N ARG A 46 9.49 1.22 0.89
CA ARG A 46 10.84 0.74 0.54
C ARG A 46 11.13 -0.68 1.06
N LEU A 47 10.55 -1.10 2.18
CA LEU A 47 10.68 -2.46 2.72
C LEU A 47 9.85 -3.46 1.90
N TRP A 48 8.69 -3.02 1.37
CA TRP A 48 7.85 -3.84 0.50
C TRP A 48 8.51 -4.14 -0.85
N ARG A 49 9.25 -3.20 -1.45
CA ARG A 49 10.04 -3.46 -2.68
C ARG A 49 11.09 -4.57 -2.51
N ALA A 50 11.52 -4.83 -1.28
CA ALA A 50 12.52 -5.85 -0.97
C ALA A 50 11.91 -7.18 -0.49
N THR A 51 10.60 -7.24 -0.24
CA THR A 51 9.93 -8.46 0.22
C THR A 51 9.49 -9.26 -1.02
N PRO A 52 10.03 -10.47 -1.26
CA PRO A 52 9.59 -11.30 -2.37
C PRO A 52 8.10 -11.59 -2.21
N ARG A 53 7.29 -11.21 -3.20
CA ARG A 53 5.91 -11.68 -3.25
C ARG A 53 5.98 -13.19 -3.47
N GLN A 54 5.19 -13.95 -2.71
CA GLN A 54 4.97 -15.34 -3.05
C GLN A 54 4.16 -15.33 -4.33
N VAL A 55 4.82 -15.62 -5.44
CA VAL A 55 4.22 -15.64 -6.77
C VAL A 55 4.15 -17.10 -7.17
N ASP A 56 2.94 -17.65 -7.13
CA ASP A 56 2.72 -19.07 -7.42
C ASP A 56 2.49 -19.32 -8.93
N SER A 57 2.41 -18.26 -9.74
CA SER A 57 2.30 -18.32 -11.20
C SER A 57 3.66 -18.07 -11.88
N PRO A 58 4.16 -19.01 -12.69
CA PRO A 58 5.35 -18.80 -13.53
C PRO A 58 5.25 -17.56 -14.43
N GLU A 59 4.05 -17.22 -14.91
CA GLU A 59 3.84 -16.08 -15.81
C GLU A 59 3.97 -14.74 -15.07
N GLU A 60 3.53 -14.69 -13.81
CA GLU A 60 3.68 -13.51 -12.96
C GLU A 60 5.13 -13.34 -12.50
N ILE A 61 5.86 -14.43 -12.25
CA ILE A 61 7.32 -14.39 -12.02
C ILE A 61 8.02 -13.80 -13.24
N ALA A 62 7.69 -14.25 -14.45
CA ALA A 62 8.31 -13.77 -15.66
C ALA A 62 8.04 -12.28 -15.93
N ARG A 63 6.83 -11.81 -15.64
CA ARG A 63 6.45 -10.39 -15.76
C ARG A 63 7.21 -9.49 -14.80
N ILE A 64 7.46 -9.95 -13.58
CA ILE A 64 8.15 -9.19 -12.53
C ILE A 64 9.67 -9.22 -12.72
N THR A 65 10.22 -10.37 -13.11
CA THR A 65 11.69 -10.58 -13.18
C THR A 65 12.29 -10.33 -14.56
N GLY A 66 11.48 -10.36 -15.63
CA GLY A 66 11.96 -10.33 -17.01
C GLY A 66 12.62 -11.63 -17.46
N ILE A 67 12.63 -12.67 -16.62
CA ILE A 67 13.14 -14.01 -16.95
C ILE A 67 11.98 -14.81 -17.55
N PRO A 68 12.10 -15.40 -18.75
CA PRO A 68 11.01 -16.16 -19.36
C PRO A 68 10.59 -17.35 -18.49
N ALA A 69 9.28 -17.57 -18.39
CA ALA A 69 8.72 -18.76 -17.75
C ALA A 69 9.15 -20.02 -18.52
N GLN A 70 9.61 -21.04 -17.81
CA GLN A 70 9.96 -22.35 -18.38
C GLN A 70 8.73 -23.25 -18.48
#